data_AF-A0A966IVY3-F1
#
_entry.id   AF-A0A966IVY3-F1
#
_cell.length_a   1.000
_cell.length_b   1.000
_cell.length_c   1.000
_cell.angle_alpha   90.00
_cell.angle_beta   90.00
_cell.angle_gamma   90.00
#
_symmetry.space_group_name_H-M   'P 1'
#
loop_
_entity.id
_entity.type
_entity.pdbx_description
1 polymer ?
#
loop_
_entity_poly.entity_id
_entity_poly.type
_entity_poly.pdbx_seq_one_letter_code
_entity_poly.pdbx_strand_id
1 'polypeptide(L)'
;MSPETTSVNRLPMLNIPHLMSISLDGDWNFQLLDRPEQEPSKRWQSIPVPGLWTMINGQQPFGDKPIYTNTQMPWDHLPPTVPNENPTGVYEREFTLPSTWKGKRVVLHLGGFESVAIISVNGNEVGVGKDSHLASEFDIT
;
A
#
# COMPACT_ATOMS: atom_id res chain seq x y z
N MET A 1 7.57 -10.85 8.88
CA MET A 1 8.63 -9.90 8.47
C MET A 1 9.38 -9.44 9.72
N SER A 2 10.71 -9.38 9.71
CA SER A 2 11.47 -9.01 10.93
C SER A 2 11.38 -7.50 11.22
N PRO A 3 11.53 -7.06 12.48
CA PRO A 3 11.52 -5.64 12.84
C PRO A 3 12.70 -4.87 12.23
N GLU A 4 13.82 -5.52 11.95
CA GLU A 4 15.04 -4.93 11.38
C GLU A 4 14.86 -4.55 9.90
N THR A 5 14.03 -5.27 9.15
CA THR A 5 13.70 -4.93 7.76
C THR A 5 12.61 -3.87 7.75
N THR A 6 12.99 -2.60 7.68
CA THR A 6 12.04 -1.47 7.59
C THR A 6 11.63 -1.18 6.15
N SER A 7 12.47 -1.54 5.18
CA SER A 7 12.18 -1.43 3.76
C SER A 7 13.07 -2.35 2.93
N VAL A 8 12.67 -2.58 1.67
CA VAL A 8 13.47 -3.20 0.61
C VAL A 8 13.32 -2.30 -0.62
N ASN A 9 14.44 -1.90 -1.23
CA ASN A 9 14.49 -1.03 -2.43
C ASN A 9 13.78 0.33 -2.33
N ARG A 10 13.42 0.78 -1.11
CA ARG A 10 12.96 2.15 -0.88
C ARG A 10 14.11 3.12 -1.10
N LEU A 11 13.89 4.14 -1.91
CA LEU A 11 14.85 5.21 -2.15
C LEU A 11 15.10 6.06 -0.89
N PRO A 12 16.28 6.67 -0.76
CA PRO A 12 16.55 7.62 0.33
C PRO A 12 15.54 8.76 0.33
N MET A 13 15.16 9.23 1.52
CA MET A 13 14.30 10.41 1.67
C MET A 13 15.04 11.65 1.17
N LEU A 14 14.42 12.37 0.23
CA LEU A 14 14.99 13.56 -0.39
C LEU A 14 13.90 14.64 -0.51
N ASN A 15 14.32 15.91 -0.54
CA ASN A 15 13.43 17.05 -0.76
C ASN A 15 13.51 17.54 -2.22
N ILE A 16 13.60 16.62 -3.18
CA ILE A 16 13.72 16.97 -4.60
C ILE A 16 12.30 17.07 -5.18
N PRO A 17 11.92 18.21 -5.79
CA PRO A 17 10.60 18.33 -6.41
C PRO A 17 10.51 17.47 -7.69
N HIS A 18 9.45 16.66 -7.78
CA HIS A 18 9.13 15.87 -8.97
C HIS A 18 8.26 16.70 -9.93
N LEU A 19 8.90 17.47 -10.81
CA LEU A 19 8.22 18.41 -11.71
C LEU A 19 7.37 17.73 -12.82
N MET A 20 7.72 16.50 -13.19
CA MET A 20 6.94 15.69 -14.13
C MET A 20 6.28 14.58 -13.34
N SER A 21 4.98 14.71 -13.08
CA SER A 21 4.21 13.73 -12.30
C SER A 21 2.87 13.42 -12.97
N ILE A 22 2.37 12.22 -12.69
CA ILE A 22 0.99 11.82 -12.95
C ILE A 22 0.43 11.33 -11.62
N SER A 23 -0.78 11.75 -11.25
CA SER A 23 -1.45 11.18 -10.09
C SER A 23 -2.01 9.80 -10.44
N LEU A 24 -1.87 8.86 -9.51
CA LEU A 24 -2.51 7.55 -9.57
C LEU A 24 -3.75 7.48 -8.67
N ASP A 25 -4.20 8.60 -8.12
CA ASP A 25 -5.44 8.70 -7.36
C ASP A 25 -6.66 8.37 -8.23
N GLY A 26 -7.76 8.03 -7.57
CA GLY A 26 -9.01 7.59 -8.17
C GLY A 26 -9.32 6.14 -7.83
N ASP A 27 -10.10 5.49 -8.67
CA ASP A 27 -10.60 4.14 -8.38
C ASP A 27 -9.56 3.05 -8.72
N TRP A 28 -9.31 2.16 -7.77
CA TRP A 28 -8.44 0.99 -7.92
C TRP A 28 -9.25 -0.29 -7.81
N ASN A 29 -8.82 -1.34 -8.49
CA ASN A 29 -9.30 -2.69 -8.23
C ASN A 29 -8.83 -3.10 -6.83
N PHE A 30 -9.72 -3.69 -6.04
CA PHE A 30 -9.46 -4.00 -4.64
C PHE A 30 -10.06 -5.34 -4.21
N GLN A 31 -9.30 -6.04 -3.36
CA GLN A 31 -9.75 -7.20 -2.60
C GLN A 31 -9.23 -7.10 -1.17
N LEU A 32 -10.12 -7.35 -0.20
CA LEU A 32 -9.74 -7.52 1.20
C LEU A 32 -9.63 -9.03 1.49
N LEU A 33 -8.48 -9.44 2.00
CA LEU A 33 -8.16 -10.83 2.35
C LEU A 33 -8.04 -10.95 3.88
N ASP A 34 -8.26 -12.16 4.40
CA ASP A 34 -8.21 -12.40 5.86
C ASP A 34 -6.78 -12.43 6.40
N ARG A 35 -5.81 -12.78 5.54
CA ARG A 35 -4.38 -12.93 5.87
C ARG A 35 -3.51 -12.73 4.62
N PRO A 36 -2.22 -12.40 4.78
CA PRO A 36 -1.34 -12.12 3.65
C PRO A 36 -0.99 -13.33 2.78
N GLU A 37 -1.10 -14.56 3.29
CA GLU A 37 -0.84 -15.79 2.52
C GLU A 37 -2.02 -16.20 1.63
N GLN A 38 -3.16 -15.51 1.72
CA GLN A 38 -4.32 -15.81 0.91
C GLN A 38 -4.10 -15.27 -0.52
N GLU A 39 -4.42 -16.09 -1.51
CA GLU A 39 -4.37 -15.67 -2.91
C GLU A 39 -5.60 -14.83 -3.29
N PRO A 40 -5.44 -13.72 -4.04
CA PRO A 40 -6.56 -12.96 -4.54
C PRO A 40 -7.41 -13.80 -5.51
N SER A 41 -8.72 -13.57 -5.48
CA SER A 41 -9.65 -14.20 -6.40
C SER A 41 -9.70 -13.45 -7.74
N LYS A 42 -10.49 -13.96 -8.70
CA LYS A 42 -10.77 -13.25 -9.96
C LYS A 42 -11.85 -12.15 -9.83
N ARG A 43 -12.42 -11.95 -8.64
CA ARG A 43 -13.52 -10.99 -8.42
C ARG A 43 -12.98 -9.76 -7.71
N TRP A 44 -12.82 -8.70 -8.48
CA TRP A 44 -12.40 -7.39 -7.99
C TRP A 44 -13.60 -6.53 -7.59
N GLN A 45 -13.41 -5.73 -6.56
CA GLN A 45 -14.26 -4.60 -6.22
C GLN A 45 -13.52 -3.30 -6.55
N SER A 46 -14.20 -2.16 -6.53
CA SER A 46 -13.57 -0.85 -6.70
C SER A 46 -13.38 -0.18 -5.33
N ILE A 47 -12.25 0.49 -5.13
CA ILE A 47 -11.97 1.32 -3.95
C ILE A 47 -11.38 2.69 -4.38
N PRO A 48 -11.83 3.81 -3.79
CA PRO A 48 -11.20 5.09 -4.02
C PRO A 48 -9.85 5.16 -3.30
N VAL A 49 -8.83 5.68 -3.99
CA VAL A 49 -7.52 6.02 -3.43
C VAL A 49 -7.28 7.53 -3.62
N PRO A 50 -6.86 8.27 -2.58
CA PRO A 50 -6.64 7.81 -1.20
C PRO A 50 -7.95 7.52 -0.45
N GLY A 51 -7.90 6.58 0.49
CA GLY A 51 -9.05 6.18 1.30
C GLY A 51 -8.71 5.04 2.26
N LEU A 52 -9.58 4.80 3.25
CA LEU A 52 -9.47 3.69 4.20
C LEU A 52 -10.49 2.61 3.81
N TRP A 53 -10.07 1.35 3.66
CA TRP A 53 -11.02 0.27 3.34
C TRP A 53 -12.04 0.04 4.47
N THR A 54 -11.67 0.35 5.70
CA THR A 54 -12.53 0.16 6.88
C THR A 54 -13.73 1.12 6.89
N MET A 55 -13.67 2.22 6.14
CA MET A 55 -14.77 3.18 6.06
C MET A 55 -14.71 4.02 4.78
N ILE A 56 -15.70 3.84 3.91
CA ILE A 56 -15.85 4.58 2.65
C ILE A 56 -17.18 5.29 2.65
N ASN A 57 -17.17 6.63 2.58
CA ASN A 57 -18.38 7.46 2.60
C ASN A 57 -19.35 7.14 3.76
N GLY A 58 -18.81 6.79 4.93
CA GLY A 58 -19.58 6.42 6.12
C GLY A 58 -20.14 4.99 6.12
N GLN A 59 -19.76 4.16 5.14
CA GLN A 59 -20.16 2.76 5.02
C GLN A 59 -18.96 1.82 5.23
N GLN A 60 -19.24 0.55 5.58
CA GLN A 60 -18.25 -0.52 5.79
C GLN A 60 -18.41 -1.59 4.69
N PRO A 61 -18.09 -1.28 3.41
CA PRO A 61 -18.42 -2.16 2.29
C PRO A 61 -17.67 -3.50 2.35
N PHE A 62 -16.53 -3.56 3.03
CA PHE A 62 -15.70 -4.76 3.16
C PHE A 62 -15.84 -5.46 4.51
N GLY A 63 -16.73 -4.99 5.40
CA GLY A 63 -17.03 -5.61 6.68
C GLY A 63 -15.98 -5.44 7.79
N ASP A 64 -14.74 -5.09 7.44
CA ASP A 64 -13.69 -4.73 8.40
C ASP A 64 -13.95 -3.34 9.00
N LYS A 65 -13.89 -3.25 10.33
CA LYS A 65 -14.39 -2.10 11.08
C LYS A 65 -13.23 -1.30 11.69
N PRO A 66 -13.33 0.04 11.76
CA PRO A 66 -12.37 0.83 12.49
C PRO A 66 -12.29 0.38 13.96
N ILE A 67 -11.07 0.20 14.47
CA ILE A 67 -10.82 -0.16 15.86
C ILE A 67 -10.29 1.07 16.60
N TYR A 68 -10.93 1.41 17.71
CA TYR A 68 -10.46 2.46 18.61
C TYR A 68 -9.95 1.83 19.91
N THR A 69 -8.68 2.08 20.22
CA THR A 69 -8.04 1.76 21.49
C THR A 69 -7.25 2.96 21.97
N ASN A 70 -7.14 3.14 23.29
CA ASN A 70 -6.36 4.25 23.85
C ASN A 70 -4.90 3.83 24.09
N THR A 71 -4.68 2.81 24.93
CA THR A 71 -3.33 2.40 25.36
C THR A 71 -3.04 0.93 25.03
N GLN A 72 -4.02 0.06 25.18
CA GLN A 72 -3.86 -1.35 24.83
C GLN A 72 -3.74 -1.53 23.31
N MET A 73 -2.86 -2.42 22.87
CA MET A 73 -2.87 -2.86 21.47
C MET A 73 -4.19 -3.57 21.17
N PRO A 74 -4.69 -3.52 19.93
CA PRO A 74 -5.92 -4.21 19.56
C PRO A 74 -5.73 -5.74 19.41
N TRP A 75 -4.60 -6.28 19.87
CA TRP A 75 -4.29 -7.71 19.94
C TRP A 75 -3.35 -8.02 21.12
N ASP A 76 -3.34 -9.27 21.57
CA ASP A 76 -2.56 -9.71 22.76
C ASP A 76 -1.16 -10.26 22.44
N HIS A 77 -0.77 -10.33 21.16
CA HIS A 77 0.52 -10.87 20.73
C HIS A 77 1.69 -9.98 21.18
N LEU A 78 2.79 -10.62 21.60
CA LEU A 78 4.02 -9.92 21.95
C LEU A 78 4.83 -9.56 20.70
N PRO A 79 5.46 -8.37 20.63
CA PRO A 79 6.35 -8.03 19.53
C PRO A 79 7.51 -9.03 19.36
N PRO A 80 7.94 -9.34 18.12
CA PRO A 80 7.47 -8.79 16.84
C PRO A 80 6.31 -9.58 16.22
N THR A 81 5.65 -10.47 16.96
CA THR A 81 4.58 -11.32 16.46
C THR A 81 3.28 -10.54 16.26
N VAL A 82 2.59 -10.83 15.16
CA VAL A 82 1.28 -10.27 14.82
C VAL A 82 0.23 -11.38 14.74
N PRO A 83 -1.08 -11.06 14.82
CA PRO A 83 -2.14 -12.05 14.64
C PRO A 83 -2.04 -12.79 13.29
N ASN A 84 -2.50 -14.05 13.27
CA ASN A 84 -2.61 -14.84 12.03
C ASN A 84 -3.71 -14.30 11.10
N GLU A 85 -4.81 -13.81 11.67
CA GLU A 85 -5.82 -13.03 10.95
C GLU A 85 -5.33 -11.59 10.87
N ASN A 86 -4.82 -11.21 9.71
CA ASN A 86 -4.18 -9.93 9.47
C ASN A 86 -4.74 -9.38 8.15
N PRO A 87 -5.82 -8.57 8.22
CA PRO A 87 -6.52 -8.07 7.05
C PRO A 87 -5.55 -7.47 6.03
N THR A 88 -5.56 -8.01 4.81
CA THR A 88 -4.61 -7.66 3.76
C THR A 88 -5.36 -7.11 2.56
N GLY A 89 -5.19 -5.81 2.30
CA GLY A 89 -5.74 -5.15 1.13
C GLY A 89 -4.84 -5.32 -0.10
N VAL A 90 -5.36 -5.95 -1.16
CA VAL A 90 -4.70 -6.03 -2.47
C VAL A 90 -5.27 -4.94 -3.36
N TYR A 91 -4.42 -4.02 -3.80
CA TYR A 91 -4.76 -2.90 -4.68
C TYR A 91 -4.12 -3.11 -6.05
N GLU A 92 -4.90 -3.00 -7.12
CA GLU A 92 -4.43 -3.12 -8.50
C GLU A 92 -4.92 -1.94 -9.35
N ARG A 93 -4.01 -1.38 -10.15
CA ARG A 93 -4.33 -0.31 -11.10
C ARG A 93 -3.44 -0.37 -12.32
N GLU A 94 -4.08 -0.22 -13.49
CA GLU A 94 -3.39 0.04 -14.74
C GLU A 94 -3.19 1.54 -14.94
N PHE A 95 -2.04 1.92 -15.48
CA PHE A 95 -1.75 3.30 -15.86
C PHE A 95 -0.86 3.31 -17.10
N THR A 96 -0.88 4.44 -17.82
CA THR A 96 -0.05 4.64 -19.01
C THR A 96 0.94 5.77 -18.75
N LEU A 97 2.22 5.50 -18.99
CA LEU A 97 3.25 6.52 -18.92
C LEU A 97 3.22 7.42 -20.17
N PRO A 98 3.37 8.75 -20.02
CA PRO A 98 3.50 9.65 -21.17
C PRO A 98 4.71 9.26 -22.05
N SER A 99 4.55 9.33 -23.37
CA SER A 99 5.64 9.01 -24.32
C SER A 99 6.89 9.88 -24.12
N THR A 100 6.72 11.09 -23.58
CA THR A 100 7.80 12.03 -23.21
C THR A 100 8.67 11.55 -22.06
N TRP A 101 8.27 10.50 -21.34
CA TRP A 101 9.03 9.89 -20.24
C TRP A 101 9.93 8.76 -20.70
N LYS A 102 9.87 8.35 -21.99
CA LYS A 102 10.69 7.27 -22.52
C LYS A 102 12.19 7.51 -22.24
N GLY A 103 12.84 6.51 -21.64
CA GLY A 103 14.27 6.54 -21.29
C GLY A 103 14.61 7.42 -20.08
N LYS A 104 13.62 7.95 -19.37
CA LYS A 104 13.82 8.68 -18.10
C LYS A 104 13.67 7.74 -16.92
N ARG A 105 14.23 8.17 -15.79
CA ARG A 105 13.97 7.56 -14.49
C ARG A 105 12.50 7.76 -14.09
N VAL A 106 11.83 6.70 -13.66
CA VAL A 106 10.43 6.72 -13.21
C VAL A 106 10.40 6.26 -11.76
N VAL A 107 9.84 7.10 -10.90
CA VAL A 107 9.74 6.83 -9.45
C VAL A 107 8.27 6.72 -9.09
N LEU A 108 7.90 5.64 -8.41
CA LEU A 108 6.62 5.53 -7.74
C LEU A 108 6.72 6.23 -6.38
N HIS A 109 5.84 7.20 -6.14
CA HIS A 109 5.74 7.92 -4.88
C HIS A 109 4.44 7.54 -4.16
N LEU A 110 4.55 6.95 -2.97
CA LEU A 110 3.43 6.66 -2.08
C LEU A 110 3.47 7.69 -0.93
N GLY A 111 2.47 8.58 -0.88
CA GLY A 111 2.40 9.63 0.14
C GLY A 111 2.14 9.11 1.56
N GLY A 112 1.48 7.95 1.68
CA GLY A 112 1.22 7.24 2.93
C GLY A 112 0.39 5.98 2.68
N PHE A 113 0.51 5.00 3.58
CA PHE A 113 -0.22 3.72 3.56
C PHE A 113 -0.25 3.19 4.99
N GLU A 114 -1.18 2.30 5.36
CA GLU A 114 -1.17 1.69 6.70
C GLU A 114 -1.29 0.17 6.60
N SER A 115 -0.36 -0.63 7.13
CA SER A 115 0.90 -0.31 7.85
C SER A 115 2.19 -0.69 7.10
N VAL A 116 2.08 -1.59 6.13
CA VAL A 116 3.17 -2.12 5.31
C VAL A 116 2.69 -2.16 3.86
N ALA A 117 3.52 -1.69 2.94
CA ALA A 117 3.27 -1.80 1.51
C ALA A 117 4.28 -2.77 0.87
N ILE A 118 3.77 -3.71 0.07
CA ILE A 118 4.57 -4.57 -0.81
C ILE A 118 4.19 -4.18 -2.24
N ILE A 119 5.17 -3.81 -3.05
CA ILE A 119 4.94 -3.19 -4.34
C ILE A 119 5.43 -4.13 -5.43
N SER A 120 4.57 -4.40 -6.40
CA SER A 120 4.93 -5.06 -7.66
C SER A 120 4.44 -4.27 -8.86
N VAL A 121 5.23 -4.22 -9.92
CA VAL A 121 4.88 -3.56 -11.19
C VAL A 121 5.11 -4.57 -12.33
N ASN A 122 4.09 -4.74 -13.18
CA ASN A 122 4.12 -5.71 -14.30
C ASN A 122 4.53 -7.13 -13.87
N GLY A 123 4.08 -7.57 -12.69
CA GLY A 123 4.39 -8.89 -12.13
C GLY A 123 5.77 -9.04 -11.48
N ASN A 124 6.57 -7.97 -11.41
CA ASN A 124 7.89 -8.00 -10.76
C ASN A 124 7.84 -7.26 -9.43
N GLU A 125 8.44 -7.84 -8.38
CA GLU A 125 8.60 -7.17 -7.09
C GLU A 125 9.52 -5.95 -7.24
N VAL A 126 9.03 -4.80 -6.78
CA VAL A 126 9.75 -3.53 -6.79
C VAL A 126 10.39 -3.28 -5.44
N GLY A 127 9.62 -3.46 -4.36
CA GLY A 127 10.11 -3.19 -3.02
C GLY A 127 9.06 -3.30 -1.93
N VAL A 128 9.49 -2.99 -0.72
CA VAL A 128 8.69 -3.05 0.50
C VAL A 128 8.93 -1.77 1.31
N GLY A 129 7.87 -1.23 1.90
CA GLY A 129 7.94 -0.10 2.84
C GLY A 129 7.15 -0.37 4.10
N LYS A 130 7.70 0.04 5.25
CA LYS A 130 7.00 0.24 6.52
C LYS A 130 7.01 1.72 6.89
N ASP A 131 6.21 2.07 7.89
CA ASP A 131 5.93 3.42 8.41
C ASP A 131 4.69 4.05 7.76
N SER A 132 3.64 4.22 8.56
CA SER A 132 2.32 4.56 8.03
C SER A 132 2.16 6.03 7.60
N HIS A 133 3.03 6.91 8.09
CA HIS A 133 2.85 8.36 7.97
C HIS A 133 4.03 9.07 7.30
N LEU A 134 4.95 8.31 6.70
CA LEU A 134 6.04 8.84 5.90
C LEU A 134 5.96 8.37 4.45
N ALA A 135 6.24 9.27 3.52
CA ALA A 135 6.27 8.96 2.10
C ALA A 135 7.34 7.92 1.77
N SER A 136 7.03 6.99 0.87
CA SER A 136 7.97 5.99 0.37
C SER A 136 8.09 6.09 -1.14
N GLU A 137 9.34 6.09 -1.62
CA GLU A 137 9.65 6.19 -3.04
C GLU A 137 10.39 4.94 -3.53
N PHE A 138 10.06 4.50 -4.73
CA PHE A 138 10.66 3.31 -5.35
C PHE A 138 10.98 3.58 -6.82
N ASP A 139 12.12 3.10 -7.27
CA ASP A 139 12.49 3.15 -8.69
C ASP A 139 11.76 2.04 -9.47
N ILE A 140 11.07 2.40 -10.55
CA ILE A 140 10.23 1.46 -11.34
C ILE A 140 10.58 1.47 -12.84
N THR A 141 11.74 1.99 -13.22
CA THR A 141 12.22 2.00 -14.61
C THR A 141 12.42 0.62 -15.21
#